data_AF-A0A6I3ECW1-F1
#
_entry.id   AF-A0A6I3ECW1-F1
#
_cell.length_a   1.000
_cell.length_b   1.000
_cell.length_c   1.000
_cell.angle_alpha   90.00
_cell.angle_beta   90.00
_cell.angle_gamma   90.00
#
_symmetry.space_group_name_H-M   'P 1'
#
loop_
_entity.id
_entity.type
_entity.pdbx_description
1 polymer ?
#
loop_
_entity_poly.entity_id
_entity_poly.type
_entity_poly.pdbx_seq_one_letter_code
_entity_poly.pdbx_strand_id
1 'polypeptide(L)'
;MLDFKDPDFITNPYPGLAELRTHGKPVWHEELGLFLAAKHRDANDVLRNKSLGRIYRPRVPEDEWFDFNWLHSDSILDSEPPKHTRLRSLVAKAFNRGRIDALTPQIQTLTQELLDQIALKKDFDVIADYAEPLPVKVIAALLNFPVEDEYLLRPWSQAIVKMYEVDPTQENQAGARRAASEFATYVHDLMVARKKNPGTDLISELAIVEEAGEKLNAHELIATC
;
A
#
# COMPACT_ATOMS: atom_id res chain seq x y z
N MET A 1 9.97 -1.39 -28.34
CA MET A 1 10.13 -1.39 -26.86
C MET A 1 8.79 -1.01 -26.29
N LEU A 2 8.34 -1.62 -25.18
CA LEU A 2 7.01 -1.33 -24.63
C LEU A 2 6.94 0.13 -24.19
N ASP A 3 5.89 0.84 -24.58
CA ASP A 3 5.61 2.18 -24.06
C ASP A 3 4.56 2.05 -22.96
N PHE A 4 4.95 2.33 -21.71
CA PHE A 4 4.05 2.25 -20.55
C PHE A 4 3.11 3.46 -20.43
N LYS A 5 3.28 4.48 -21.28
CA LYS A 5 2.41 5.67 -21.37
C LYS A 5 1.38 5.55 -22.51
N ASP A 6 1.53 4.56 -23.40
CA ASP A 6 0.62 4.32 -24.51
C ASP A 6 -0.79 3.92 -23.99
N PRO A 7 -1.86 4.70 -24.31
CA PRO A 7 -3.22 4.37 -23.90
C PRO A 7 -3.70 2.99 -24.36
N ASP A 8 -3.23 2.50 -25.51
CA ASP A 8 -3.60 1.17 -26.01
C ASP A 8 -2.93 0.07 -25.17
N PHE A 9 -1.68 0.30 -24.74
CA PHE A 9 -0.99 -0.58 -23.81
C PHE A 9 -1.64 -0.57 -22.42
N ILE A 10 -2.02 0.61 -21.91
CA ILE A 10 -2.71 0.75 -20.61
C ILE A 10 -4.05 0.01 -20.64
N THR A 11 -4.79 0.11 -21.75
CA THR A 11 -6.09 -0.55 -21.92
C THR A 11 -5.93 -2.06 -22.06
N ASN A 12 -4.92 -2.53 -22.78
CA ASN A 12 -4.68 -3.95 -22.99
C ASN A 12 -3.17 -4.26 -23.08
N PRO A 13 -2.49 -4.50 -21.94
CA PRO A 13 -1.05 -4.73 -21.94
C PRO A 13 -0.67 -6.14 -22.41
N TYR A 14 -1.62 -7.07 -22.46
CA TYR A 14 -1.33 -8.49 -22.65
C TYR A 14 -0.67 -8.85 -23.98
N PRO A 15 -1.02 -8.26 -25.14
CA PRO A 15 -0.31 -8.48 -26.40
C PRO A 15 1.15 -8.05 -26.33
N GLY A 16 1.44 -6.84 -25.82
CA GLY A 16 2.81 -6.36 -25.64
C GLY A 16 3.61 -7.22 -24.66
N LEU A 17 3.01 -7.62 -23.54
CA LEU A 17 3.63 -8.56 -22.60
C LEU A 17 3.85 -9.95 -23.22
N ALA A 18 2.99 -10.39 -24.15
CA ALA A 18 3.17 -11.65 -24.88
C ALA A 18 4.35 -11.58 -25.83
N GLU A 19 4.50 -10.49 -26.58
CA GLU A 19 5.67 -10.24 -27.42
C GLU A 19 6.95 -10.18 -26.59
N LEU A 20 6.93 -9.48 -25.45
CA LEU A 20 8.06 -9.40 -24.53
C LEU A 20 8.51 -10.79 -24.06
N ARG A 21 7.57 -11.70 -23.76
CA ARG A 21 7.89 -13.09 -23.39
C ARG A 21 8.59 -13.89 -24.50
N THR A 22 8.43 -13.54 -25.78
CA THR A 22 9.08 -14.27 -26.89
C THR A 22 10.61 -14.09 -26.90
N HIS A 23 11.12 -13.01 -26.31
CA HIS A 23 12.56 -12.70 -26.21
C HIS A 23 13.34 -13.73 -25.37
N GLY A 24 12.65 -14.51 -24.53
CA GLY A 24 13.24 -15.67 -23.87
C GLY A 24 14.14 -15.38 -22.67
N LYS A 25 14.39 -14.11 -22.34
CA LYS A 25 15.23 -13.64 -21.23
C LYS A 25 14.76 -12.24 -20.80
N PRO A 26 15.17 -11.74 -19.62
CA PRO A 26 14.94 -10.35 -19.24
C PRO A 26 15.47 -9.38 -20.30
N VAL A 27 14.69 -8.36 -20.63
CA VAL A 27 15.01 -7.36 -21.66
C VAL A 27 15.28 -6.03 -20.99
N TRP A 28 16.38 -5.37 -21.33
CA TRP A 28 16.69 -4.03 -20.85
C TRP A 28 15.69 -3.01 -21.42
N HIS A 29 15.14 -2.16 -20.56
CA HIS A 29 14.24 -1.08 -20.92
C HIS A 29 14.93 0.26 -20.71
N GLU A 30 15.30 0.94 -21.80
CA GLU A 30 16.16 2.14 -21.77
C GLU A 30 15.54 3.28 -20.96
N GLU A 31 14.26 3.59 -21.18
CA GLU A 31 13.58 4.71 -20.51
C GLU A 31 13.41 4.47 -19.00
N LEU A 32 13.24 3.21 -18.59
CA LEU A 32 13.11 2.86 -17.17
C LEU A 32 14.47 2.63 -16.51
N GLY A 33 15.51 2.35 -17.28
CA GLY A 33 16.82 1.92 -16.76
C GLY A 33 16.75 0.60 -15.99
N LEU A 34 15.85 -0.31 -16.38
CA LEU A 34 15.56 -1.56 -15.67
C LEU A 34 15.44 -2.74 -16.64
N PHE A 35 15.72 -3.95 -16.14
CA PHE A 35 15.40 -5.18 -16.86
C PHE A 35 13.93 -5.58 -16.63
N LEU A 36 13.22 -5.90 -17.71
CA LEU A 36 11.86 -6.41 -17.67
C LEU A 36 11.87 -7.95 -17.69
N ALA A 37 11.46 -8.56 -16.58
CA ALA A 37 11.34 -10.00 -16.42
C ALA A 37 9.89 -10.47 -16.69
N ALA A 38 9.56 -10.80 -17.95
CA ALA A 38 8.19 -11.09 -18.35
C ALA A 38 7.78 -12.57 -18.25
N LYS A 39 8.74 -13.51 -18.19
CA LYS A 39 8.44 -14.93 -17.99
C LYS A 39 8.32 -15.23 -16.50
N HIS A 40 7.42 -16.14 -16.16
CA HIS A 40 7.24 -16.62 -14.79
C HIS A 40 8.56 -17.02 -14.13
N ARG A 41 9.42 -17.81 -14.82
CA ARG A 41 10.71 -18.23 -14.25
C ARG A 41 11.60 -17.03 -13.92
N ASP A 42 11.68 -16.03 -14.81
CA ASP A 42 12.60 -14.91 -14.67
C ASP A 42 12.12 -13.98 -13.56
N ALA A 43 10.80 -13.73 -13.48
CA ALA A 43 10.18 -12.98 -12.39
C ALA A 43 10.38 -13.68 -11.03
N ASN A 44 10.22 -15.00 -11.01
CA ASN A 44 10.44 -15.83 -9.84
C ASN A 44 11.90 -15.79 -9.35
N ASP A 45 12.86 -15.86 -10.29
CA ASP A 45 14.29 -15.78 -9.98
C ASP A 45 14.65 -14.40 -9.42
N VAL A 46 14.10 -13.32 -9.98
CA VAL A 46 14.26 -11.95 -9.45
C VAL A 46 13.74 -11.85 -8.02
N LEU A 47 12.51 -12.32 -7.74
CA LEU A 47 11.88 -12.22 -6.41
C LEU A 47 12.57 -13.07 -5.33
N ARG A 48 13.35 -14.08 -5.72
CA ARG A 48 14.06 -14.98 -4.80
C ARG A 48 15.54 -14.65 -4.65
N ASN A 49 16.10 -13.85 -5.56
CA ASN A 49 17.52 -13.52 -5.54
C ASN A 49 17.81 -12.39 -4.55
N LYS A 50 18.37 -12.74 -3.39
CA LYS A 50 18.72 -11.81 -2.32
C LYS A 50 19.86 -10.82 -2.68
N SER A 51 20.53 -10.99 -3.81
CA SER A 51 21.51 -10.00 -4.29
C SER A 51 20.85 -8.82 -5.02
N LEU A 52 19.57 -8.95 -5.38
CA LEU A 52 18.74 -7.87 -5.89
C LEU A 52 17.98 -7.27 -4.71
N GLY A 53 17.89 -5.94 -4.67
CA GLY A 53 17.21 -5.23 -3.59
C GLY A 53 16.22 -4.19 -4.10
N ARG A 54 15.62 -3.46 -3.16
CA ARG A 54 14.71 -2.35 -3.45
C ARG A 54 15.39 -1.26 -4.26
N ILE A 55 14.62 -0.68 -5.19
CA ILE A 55 15.07 0.36 -6.12
C ILE A 55 14.54 1.75 -5.75
N TYR A 56 13.84 1.87 -4.62
CA TYR A 56 13.36 3.14 -4.10
C TYR A 56 14.53 4.10 -3.88
N ARG A 57 14.35 5.36 -4.27
CA ARG A 57 15.29 6.45 -4.02
C ARG A 57 14.54 7.58 -3.32
N PRO A 58 15.07 8.10 -2.19
CA PRO A 58 14.49 9.27 -1.54
C PRO A 58 14.33 10.43 -2.53
N ARG A 59 13.21 11.12 -2.45
CA ARG A 59 12.91 12.29 -3.27
C ARG A 59 13.66 13.50 -2.70
N VAL A 60 13.99 14.47 -3.57
CA VAL A 60 14.71 15.69 -3.22
C VAL A 60 13.91 16.94 -3.65
N PRO A 61 14.05 18.07 -2.94
CA PRO A 61 14.88 18.29 -1.75
C PRO A 61 14.27 17.66 -0.48
N GLU A 62 15.12 17.22 0.47
CA GLU A 62 14.70 16.41 1.62
C GLU A 62 13.69 17.12 2.54
N ASP A 63 13.82 18.43 2.70
CA ASP A 63 12.91 19.24 3.53
C ASP A 63 11.49 19.27 2.97
N GLU A 64 11.33 19.26 1.65
CA GLU A 64 10.01 19.15 1.02
C GLU A 64 9.44 17.73 1.10
N TRP A 65 10.29 16.71 1.03
CA TRP A 65 9.87 15.31 0.90
C TRP A 65 9.99 14.49 2.18
N PHE A 66 10.35 15.11 3.31
CA PHE A 66 10.66 14.43 4.57
C PHE A 66 9.60 13.38 4.94
N ASP A 67 8.33 13.80 5.05
CA ASP A 67 7.23 12.89 5.45
C ASP A 67 7.02 11.75 4.47
N PHE A 68 7.09 12.05 3.18
CA PHE A 68 6.97 11.04 2.14
C PHE A 68 8.15 10.05 2.17
N ASN A 69 9.38 10.54 2.36
CA ASN A 69 10.60 9.73 2.33
C ASN A 69 10.68 8.78 3.53
N TRP A 70 10.34 9.24 4.73
CA TRP A 70 10.38 8.35 5.90
C TRP A 70 9.23 7.35 5.86
N LEU A 71 8.02 7.71 5.41
CA LEU A 71 6.91 6.76 5.23
C LEU A 71 7.30 5.58 4.32
N HIS A 72 8.10 5.83 3.28
CA HIS A 72 8.60 4.77 2.41
C HIS A 72 9.75 4.00 3.07
N SER A 73 10.78 4.70 3.55
CA SER A 73 11.97 4.03 4.07
C SER A 73 11.74 3.26 5.37
N ASP A 74 10.72 3.60 6.15
CA ASP A 74 10.26 2.85 7.34
C ASP A 74 9.16 1.82 7.03
N SER A 75 8.66 1.77 5.78
CA SER A 75 7.75 0.72 5.35
C SER A 75 8.47 -0.63 5.18
N ILE A 76 7.75 -1.71 5.45
CA ILE A 76 8.18 -3.07 5.13
C ILE A 76 8.42 -3.27 3.62
N LEU A 77 7.73 -2.52 2.75
CA LEU A 77 7.81 -2.69 1.31
C LEU A 77 9.15 -2.23 0.71
N ASP A 78 9.75 -1.19 1.28
CA ASP A 78 11.03 -0.61 0.81
C ASP A 78 12.21 -0.92 1.76
N SER A 79 12.04 -1.87 2.67
CA SER A 79 13.09 -2.33 3.59
C SER A 79 13.83 -3.58 3.07
N GLU A 80 15.09 -3.72 3.49
CA GLU A 80 15.92 -4.93 3.30
C GLU A 80 16.33 -5.55 4.66
N PRO A 81 16.74 -6.84 4.72
CA PRO A 81 17.32 -7.41 5.93
C PRO A 81 18.54 -6.60 6.43
N PRO A 82 18.71 -6.43 7.76
CA PRO A 82 17.94 -7.05 8.84
C PRO A 82 16.62 -6.32 9.17
N LYS A 83 16.43 -5.06 8.74
CA LYS A 83 15.25 -4.25 9.06
C LYS A 83 13.95 -4.91 8.57
N HIS A 84 13.92 -5.35 7.31
CA HIS A 84 12.76 -6.04 6.75
C HIS A 84 12.37 -7.28 7.56
N THR A 85 13.34 -8.09 7.99
CA THR A 85 13.07 -9.30 8.76
C THR A 85 12.40 -8.97 10.10
N ARG A 86 12.87 -7.93 10.79
CA ARG A 86 12.27 -7.46 12.06
C ARG A 86 10.88 -6.88 11.84
N LEU A 87 10.71 -5.98 10.86
CA LEU A 87 9.39 -5.41 10.56
C LEU A 87 8.39 -6.51 10.20
N ARG A 88 8.78 -7.43 9.32
CA ARG A 88 7.93 -8.56 8.92
C ARG A 88 7.51 -9.43 10.09
N SER A 89 8.41 -9.74 11.04
CA SER A 89 8.05 -10.59 12.18
C SER A 89 7.05 -9.91 13.11
N LEU A 90 7.15 -8.60 13.30
CA LEU A 90 6.21 -7.81 14.11
C LEU A 90 4.86 -7.68 13.42
N VAL A 91 4.84 -7.26 12.15
CA VAL A 91 3.61 -7.07 11.37
C VAL A 91 2.85 -8.38 11.16
N ALA A 92 3.54 -9.49 10.90
CA ALA A 92 2.89 -10.79 10.70
C ALA A 92 2.08 -11.28 11.91
N LYS A 93 2.39 -10.81 13.13
CA LYS A 93 1.57 -11.11 14.32
C LYS A 93 0.20 -10.45 14.24
N ALA A 94 0.13 -9.23 13.72
CA ALA A 94 -1.13 -8.49 13.58
C ALA A 94 -1.99 -9.04 12.43
N PHE A 95 -1.35 -9.61 11.39
CA PHE A 95 -2.01 -10.21 10.22
C PHE A 95 -2.02 -11.75 10.24
N ASN A 96 -2.04 -12.36 11.42
CA ASN A 96 -2.06 -13.82 11.53
C ASN A 96 -3.42 -14.42 11.10
N ARG A 97 -3.44 -15.73 10.80
CA ARG A 97 -4.65 -16.43 10.34
C ARG A 97 -5.88 -16.22 11.24
N GLY A 98 -5.70 -16.30 12.56
CA GLY A 98 -6.81 -16.11 13.50
C GLY A 98 -7.40 -14.70 13.44
N ARG A 99 -6.57 -13.68 13.24
CA ARG A 99 -7.03 -12.30 13.04
C ARG A 99 -7.79 -12.14 11.72
N ILE A 100 -7.25 -12.68 10.64
CA ILE A 100 -7.92 -12.65 9.33
C ILE A 100 -9.27 -13.38 9.39
N ASP A 101 -9.32 -14.56 10.00
CA ASP A 101 -10.56 -15.33 10.16
C ASP A 101 -11.61 -14.55 10.97
N ALA A 102 -11.18 -13.81 12.01
CA ALA A 102 -12.04 -12.95 12.82
C ALA A 102 -12.62 -11.74 12.08
N LEU A 103 -12.03 -11.31 10.95
CA LEU A 103 -12.60 -10.24 10.11
C LEU A 103 -13.78 -10.71 9.28
N THR A 104 -13.96 -12.03 9.10
CA THR A 104 -15.00 -12.59 8.21
C THR A 104 -16.40 -12.04 8.50
N PRO A 105 -16.91 -12.02 9.75
CA PRO A 105 -18.25 -11.51 10.03
C PRO A 105 -18.37 -10.02 9.70
N GLN A 106 -17.32 -9.23 9.98
CA GLN A 106 -17.32 -7.81 9.70
C GLN A 106 -17.31 -7.53 8.18
N ILE A 107 -16.49 -8.24 7.42
CA ILE A 107 -16.46 -8.13 5.95
C ILE A 107 -17.82 -8.53 5.35
N GLN A 108 -18.47 -9.56 5.88
CA GLN A 108 -19.81 -9.98 5.47
C GLN A 108 -20.85 -8.87 5.73
N THR A 109 -20.82 -8.23 6.91
CA THR A 109 -21.69 -7.09 7.21
C THR A 109 -21.44 -5.94 6.24
N LEU A 110 -20.19 -5.52 6.05
CA LEU A 110 -19.83 -4.42 5.13
C LEU A 110 -20.27 -4.72 3.69
N THR A 111 -20.10 -5.98 3.26
CA THR A 111 -20.55 -6.45 1.95
C THR A 111 -22.07 -6.34 1.83
N GLN A 112 -22.81 -6.80 2.83
CA GLN A 112 -24.28 -6.76 2.81
C GLN A 112 -24.80 -5.32 2.81
N GLU A 113 -24.21 -4.43 3.61
CA GLU A 113 -24.58 -3.01 3.65
C GLU A 113 -24.40 -2.33 2.29
N LEU A 114 -23.31 -2.61 1.57
CA LEU A 114 -23.09 -2.09 0.22
C LEU A 114 -24.12 -2.65 -0.78
N LEU A 115 -24.44 -3.95 -0.69
CA LEU A 115 -25.45 -4.58 -1.53
C LEU A 115 -26.86 -4.04 -1.26
N ASP A 116 -27.20 -3.79 0.00
CA ASP A 116 -28.48 -3.21 0.39
C ASP A 116 -28.63 -1.78 -0.18
N GLN A 117 -27.56 -0.98 -0.17
CA GLN A 117 -27.55 0.35 -0.80
C GLN A 117 -27.70 0.27 -2.32
N ILE A 118 -27.07 -0.71 -2.96
CA ILE A 118 -27.21 -0.95 -4.40
C ILE A 118 -28.64 -1.37 -4.75
N ALA A 119 -29.29 -2.20 -3.92
CA ALA A 119 -30.65 -2.67 -4.15
C ALA A 119 -31.70 -1.54 -4.18
N LEU A 120 -31.39 -0.37 -3.60
CA LEU A 120 -32.24 0.82 -3.64
C LEU A 120 -32.11 1.61 -4.96
N LYS A 121 -31.10 1.29 -5.78
CA LYS A 121 -30.82 1.98 -7.04
C LYS A 121 -31.46 1.24 -8.22
N LYS A 122 -31.88 1.99 -9.23
CA LYS A 122 -32.37 1.41 -10.50
C LYS A 122 -31.22 0.86 -11.34
N ASP A 123 -30.10 1.59 -11.35
CA ASP A 123 -28.86 1.27 -12.04
C ASP A 123 -27.70 1.60 -11.07
N PHE A 124 -26.59 0.86 -11.15
CA PHE A 124 -25.43 1.04 -10.27
C PHE A 124 -24.11 0.82 -11.01
N ASP A 125 -23.03 1.38 -10.47
CA ASP A 125 -21.66 1.18 -10.96
C ASP A 125 -20.94 0.21 -10.02
N VAL A 126 -20.56 -0.97 -10.52
CA VAL A 126 -19.89 -2.01 -9.71
C VAL A 126 -18.57 -1.54 -9.10
N ILE A 127 -17.86 -0.60 -9.74
CA ILE A 127 -16.63 -0.05 -9.20
C ILE A 127 -16.95 0.97 -8.11
N ALA A 128 -17.68 2.03 -8.45
CA ALA A 128 -17.91 3.14 -7.55
C ALA A 128 -18.82 2.77 -6.36
N ASP A 129 -19.78 1.87 -6.56
CA ASP A 129 -20.78 1.53 -5.56
C ASP A 129 -20.43 0.26 -4.74
N TYR A 130 -19.44 -0.54 -5.17
CA TYR A 130 -19.11 -1.80 -4.49
C TYR A 130 -17.60 -2.08 -4.37
N ALA A 131 -16.91 -2.25 -5.50
CA ALA A 131 -15.54 -2.75 -5.52
C ALA A 131 -14.53 -1.77 -4.91
N GLU A 132 -14.77 -0.47 -5.04
CA GLU A 132 -13.92 0.56 -4.46
C GLU A 132 -14.23 0.85 -2.97
N PRO A 133 -15.50 1.01 -2.54
CA PRO A 133 -15.80 1.25 -1.12
C PRO A 133 -15.43 0.08 -0.20
N LEU A 134 -15.63 -1.17 -0.64
CA LEU A 134 -15.42 -2.34 0.20
C LEU A 134 -14.00 -2.43 0.81
N PRO A 135 -12.90 -2.41 0.04
CA PRO A 135 -11.56 -2.48 0.62
C PRO A 135 -11.23 -1.28 1.52
N VAL A 136 -11.72 -0.08 1.20
CA VAL A 136 -11.54 1.12 2.04
C VAL A 136 -12.21 0.94 3.40
N LYS A 137 -13.44 0.41 3.42
CA LYS A 137 -14.16 0.13 4.67
C LYS A 137 -13.50 -0.97 5.49
N VAL A 138 -12.98 -2.01 4.82
CA VAL A 138 -12.27 -3.10 5.50
C VAL A 138 -10.98 -2.60 6.16
N ILE A 139 -10.17 -1.78 5.48
CA ILE A 139 -8.94 -1.25 6.09
C ILE A 139 -9.25 -0.24 7.20
N ALA A 140 -10.27 0.62 7.02
CA ALA A 140 -10.73 1.54 8.05
C ALA A 140 -11.17 0.81 9.32
N ALA A 141 -11.94 -0.27 9.17
CA ALA A 141 -12.34 -1.15 10.26
C ALA A 141 -11.14 -1.80 10.96
N LEU A 142 -10.18 -2.32 10.19
CA LEU A 142 -8.98 -2.97 10.73
C LEU A 142 -8.12 -1.99 11.56
N LEU A 143 -7.97 -0.76 11.07
CA LEU A 143 -7.26 0.32 11.74
C LEU A 143 -8.11 1.00 12.83
N ASN A 144 -9.42 0.69 12.89
CA ASN A 144 -10.40 1.33 13.76
C ASN A 144 -10.38 2.86 13.64
N PHE A 145 -10.41 3.32 12.39
CA PHE A 145 -10.65 4.71 12.05
C PHE A 145 -12.07 5.09 12.48
N PRO A 146 -12.28 6.31 13.01
CA PRO A 146 -13.61 6.87 13.21
C PRO A 146 -14.41 6.83 11.89
N VAL A 147 -15.67 6.43 11.98
CA VAL A 147 -16.56 6.27 10.80
C VAL A 147 -16.70 7.60 10.06
N GLU A 148 -16.74 8.70 10.81
CA GLU A 148 -16.80 10.06 10.30
C GLU A 148 -15.57 10.45 9.47
N ASP A 149 -14.43 9.79 9.64
CA ASP A 149 -13.15 10.11 9.02
C ASP A 149 -12.70 9.10 7.95
N GLU A 150 -13.44 8.00 7.73
CA GLU A 150 -13.12 6.97 6.71
C GLU A 150 -12.89 7.57 5.32
N TYR A 151 -13.59 8.67 5.01
CA TYR A 151 -13.52 9.36 3.73
C TYR A 151 -12.13 9.93 3.42
N LEU A 152 -11.27 10.12 4.42
CA LEU A 152 -9.91 10.67 4.27
C LEU A 152 -8.92 9.64 3.70
N LEU A 153 -9.11 8.35 4.01
CA LEU A 153 -8.17 7.28 3.66
C LEU A 153 -7.92 7.15 2.16
N ARG A 154 -8.98 7.19 1.36
CA ARG A 154 -8.90 7.01 -0.10
C ARG A 154 -8.13 8.16 -0.78
N PRO A 155 -8.49 9.44 -0.58
CA PRO A 155 -7.71 10.56 -1.13
C PRO A 155 -6.23 10.51 -0.78
N TRP A 156 -5.90 10.19 0.48
CA TRP A 156 -4.50 10.07 0.89
C TRP A 156 -3.78 8.94 0.17
N SER A 157 -4.38 7.74 0.17
CA SER A 157 -3.82 6.57 -0.51
C SER A 157 -3.61 6.83 -2.01
N GLN A 158 -4.63 7.35 -2.70
CA GLN A 158 -4.56 7.67 -4.13
C GLN A 158 -3.47 8.69 -4.44
N ALA A 159 -3.38 9.77 -3.66
CA ALA A 159 -2.35 10.79 -3.85
C ALA A 159 -0.93 10.24 -3.66
N ILE A 160 -0.72 9.36 -2.68
CA ILE A 160 0.59 8.74 -2.43
C ILE A 160 0.94 7.76 -3.58
N VAL A 161 0.04 6.87 -3.99
CA VAL A 161 0.36 5.85 -5.01
C VAL A 161 0.58 6.44 -6.41
N LYS A 162 0.05 7.64 -6.69
CA LYS A 162 0.36 8.38 -7.93
C LYS A 162 1.85 8.63 -8.14
N MET A 163 2.65 8.60 -7.07
CA MET A 163 4.10 8.73 -7.17
C MET A 163 4.82 7.50 -7.73
N TYR A 164 4.12 6.38 -7.90
CA TYR A 164 4.63 5.17 -8.54
C TYR A 164 4.35 5.12 -10.05
N GLU A 165 3.54 6.04 -10.58
CA GLU A 165 3.34 6.19 -12.02
C GLU A 165 4.62 6.74 -12.69
N VAL A 166 4.76 6.47 -13.98
CA VAL A 166 5.88 7.02 -14.77
C VAL A 166 5.67 8.53 -14.92
N ASP A 167 6.68 9.32 -14.52
CA ASP A 167 6.71 10.79 -14.60
C ASP A 167 5.49 11.49 -13.97
N PRO A 168 5.30 11.42 -12.64
CA PRO A 168 4.18 12.07 -11.96
C PRO A 168 4.25 13.60 -12.13
N THR A 169 3.10 14.21 -12.44
CA THR A 169 2.98 15.67 -12.62
C THR A 169 3.33 16.44 -11.34
N GLN A 170 3.66 17.73 -11.46
CA GLN A 170 3.94 18.58 -10.28
C GLN A 170 2.73 18.66 -9.32
N GLU A 171 1.51 18.60 -9.86
CA GLU A 171 0.29 18.55 -9.05
C GLU A 171 0.20 17.24 -8.26
N ASN A 172 0.45 16.09 -8.91
CA ASN A 172 0.48 14.79 -8.24
C ASN A 172 1.56 14.76 -7.14
N GLN A 173 2.73 15.33 -7.42
CA GLN A 173 3.81 15.45 -6.44
C GLN A 173 3.41 16.29 -5.22
N ALA A 174 2.80 17.46 -5.45
CA ALA A 174 2.33 18.31 -4.36
C ALA A 174 1.19 17.65 -3.56
N GLY A 175 0.29 16.92 -4.23
CA GLY A 175 -0.75 16.12 -3.60
C GLY A 175 -0.19 15.02 -2.72
N ALA A 176 0.80 14.26 -3.21
CA ALA A 176 1.45 13.18 -2.47
C ALA A 176 2.15 13.68 -1.20
N ARG A 177 2.85 14.81 -1.27
CA ARG A 177 3.49 15.43 -0.08
C ARG A 177 2.47 15.81 0.99
N ARG A 178 1.38 16.47 0.60
CA ARG A 178 0.31 16.84 1.55
C ARG A 178 -0.35 15.62 2.16
N ALA A 179 -0.72 14.64 1.33
CA ALA A 179 -1.34 13.40 1.76
C ALA A 179 -0.45 12.61 2.72
N ALA A 180 0.86 12.50 2.43
CA ALA A 180 1.83 11.85 3.31
C ALA A 180 1.86 12.52 4.71
N SER A 181 1.94 13.84 4.75
CA SER A 181 2.01 14.60 6.01
C SER A 181 0.70 14.52 6.82
N GLU A 182 -0.45 14.68 6.16
CA GLU A 182 -1.78 14.59 6.77
C GLU A 182 -2.03 13.18 7.32
N PHE A 183 -1.78 12.14 6.51
CA PHE A 183 -1.92 10.74 6.92
C PHE A 183 -1.01 10.42 8.11
N ALA A 184 0.27 10.81 8.03
CA ALA A 184 1.22 10.51 9.09
C ALA A 184 0.84 11.19 10.42
N THR A 185 0.38 12.43 10.36
CA THR A 185 -0.11 13.17 11.53
C THR A 185 -1.34 12.50 12.11
N TYR A 186 -2.31 12.12 11.27
CA TYR A 186 -3.55 11.50 11.71
C TYR A 186 -3.32 10.15 12.40
N VAL A 187 -2.52 9.26 11.78
CA VAL A 187 -2.20 7.95 12.36
C VAL A 187 -1.34 8.11 13.62
N HIS A 188 -0.44 9.09 13.67
CA HIS A 188 0.29 9.41 14.89
C HIS A 188 -0.66 9.77 16.05
N ASP A 189 -1.65 10.63 15.80
CA ASP A 189 -2.59 11.06 16.82
C ASP A 189 -3.50 9.91 17.29
N LEU A 190 -3.94 9.05 16.36
CA LEU A 190 -4.61 7.80 16.70
C LEU A 190 -3.73 6.90 17.57
N MET A 191 -2.46 6.70 17.20
CA MET A 191 -1.51 5.92 18.00
C MET A 191 -1.37 6.48 19.41
N VAL A 192 -1.23 7.81 19.58
CA VAL A 192 -1.13 8.45 20.90
C VAL A 192 -2.42 8.26 21.71
N ALA A 193 -3.59 8.39 21.08
CA ALA A 193 -4.87 8.14 21.74
C ALA A 193 -5.02 6.68 22.20
N ARG A 194 -4.65 5.72 21.34
CA ARG A 194 -4.70 4.27 21.65
C ARG A 194 -3.69 3.84 22.71
N LYS A 195 -2.54 4.52 22.83
CA LYS A 195 -1.63 4.30 23.98
C LYS A 195 -2.29 4.61 25.33
N LYS A 196 -3.25 5.53 25.38
CA LYS A 196 -3.98 5.88 26.61
C LYS A 196 -5.19 4.96 26.84
N ASN A 197 -5.88 4.57 25.77
CA ASN A 197 -7.02 3.68 25.82
C ASN A 197 -6.92 2.63 24.70
N PRO A 198 -6.21 1.50 24.94
CA PRO A 198 -5.96 0.50 23.91
C PRO A 198 -7.26 -0.17 23.45
N GLY A 199 -7.42 -0.29 22.13
CA GLY A 199 -8.48 -1.05 21.49
C GLY A 199 -8.06 -2.49 21.16
N THR A 200 -8.89 -3.16 20.36
CA THR A 200 -8.55 -4.45 19.74
C THR A 200 -8.15 -4.29 18.26
N ASP A 201 -7.84 -3.06 17.86
CA ASP A 201 -7.52 -2.65 16.50
C ASP A 201 -6.04 -2.77 16.17
N LEU A 202 -5.73 -2.76 14.87
CA LEU A 202 -4.38 -2.94 14.35
C LEU A 202 -3.40 -1.90 14.92
N ILE A 203 -3.80 -0.64 15.06
CA ILE A 203 -2.93 0.43 15.60
C ILE A 203 -2.56 0.12 17.07
N SER A 204 -3.53 -0.28 17.87
CA SER A 204 -3.33 -0.66 19.27
C SER A 204 -2.39 -1.87 19.39
N GLU A 205 -2.54 -2.86 18.51
CA GLU A 205 -1.67 -4.04 18.47
C GLU A 205 -0.24 -3.70 18.06
N LEU A 206 -0.06 -2.95 16.96
CA LEU A 206 1.25 -2.53 16.49
C LEU A 206 1.97 -1.62 17.50
N ALA A 207 1.22 -0.86 18.32
CA ALA A 207 1.80 -0.01 19.35
C ALA A 207 2.39 -0.79 20.53
N ILE A 208 1.92 -2.03 20.77
CA ILE A 208 2.36 -2.85 21.91
C ILE A 208 3.15 -4.10 21.48
N VAL A 209 3.15 -4.44 20.19
CA VAL A 209 3.78 -5.67 19.69
C VAL A 209 5.28 -5.69 20.00
N GLU A 210 5.74 -6.83 20.53
CA GLU A 210 7.13 -7.10 20.84
C GLU A 210 7.53 -8.48 20.30
N GLU A 211 8.72 -8.61 19.74
CA GLU A 211 9.31 -9.90 19.30
C GLU A 211 10.82 -9.89 19.56
N ALA A 212 11.33 -10.88 20.30
CA ALA A 212 12.75 -10.96 20.67
C ALA A 212 13.31 -9.67 21.31
N GLY A 213 12.48 -8.91 22.05
CA GLY A 213 12.84 -7.63 22.66
C GLY A 213 12.74 -6.41 21.73
N GLU A 214 12.37 -6.61 20.46
CA GLU A 214 12.21 -5.55 19.46
C GLU A 214 10.77 -5.06 19.37
N LYS A 215 10.60 -3.76 19.10
CA LYS A 215 9.30 -3.09 18.89
C LYS A 215 9.33 -2.25 17.62
N LEU A 216 8.15 -1.86 17.13
CA LEU A 216 8.03 -0.80 16.13
C LEU A 216 8.29 0.55 16.81
N ASN A 217 9.09 1.40 16.17
CA ASN A 217 9.10 2.81 16.51
C ASN A 217 7.84 3.51 15.95
N ALA A 218 7.64 4.79 16.29
CA ALA A 218 6.45 5.52 15.85
C ALA A 218 6.33 5.60 14.31
N HIS A 219 7.42 5.88 13.61
CA HIS A 219 7.43 5.95 12.15
C HIS A 219 7.16 4.58 11.53
N GLU A 220 7.79 3.51 12.01
CA GLU A 220 7.58 2.16 11.49
C GLU A 220 6.13 1.68 11.67
N LEU A 221 5.49 2.06 12.77
CA LEU A 221 4.07 1.81 12.99
C LEU A 221 3.22 2.58 11.96
N ILE A 222 3.45 3.89 11.84
CA ILE A 222 2.67 4.74 10.92
C ILE A 222 2.85 4.30 9.46
N ALA A 223 4.06 3.94 9.06
CA ALA A 223 4.38 3.45 7.72
C ALA A 223 3.83 2.04 7.43
N THR A 224 3.40 1.31 8.46
CA THR A 224 2.75 0.00 8.34
C THR A 224 1.22 0.12 8.18
N CYS A 225 0.63 1.16 8.77
CA CYS A 225 -0.80 1.46 8.66
C CYS A 225 -1.16 1.93 7.24
#